data_AF-A0AA95KPF2-F1
#
_entry.id   AF-A0AA95KPF2-F1
#
_cell.length_a   1.000
_cell.length_b   1.000
_cell.length_c   1.000
_cell.angle_alpha   90.00
_cell.angle_beta   90.00
_cell.angle_gamma   90.00
#
_symmetry.space_group_name_H-M   'P 1'
#
loop_
_entity.id
_entity.type
_entity.pdbx_description
1 polymer ?
#
loop_
_entity_poly.entity_id
_entity_poly.type
_entity_poly.pdbx_seq_one_letter_code
_entity_poly.pdbx_strand_id
1 'polypeptide(L)'
;MKHLTHLLVFLTLTALTQLGGIILWLSLPVLRLIRRPSRWQQTGLRGAAFLLIYALSVFSFVPTLAQWNGRVPLPCFASDAAPLQAANVGYCLLMRNYVTPATQTRLLTVARQFRKVHPDSTVRYLDANFPFLNGFPLLPHLSHNDGRKVDLAFFYQRKDTHEPLNTSPSWLGYWCYEQPQHPKEAACLGKSSYLRWDFDWLQSRYAAYEMDAVRTRTLLQLLAADAQKVLLEPHLQARLGVQAANVKFQGCRAARHDDHVHAQWSSAK
;
A
#
# COMPACT_ATOMS: atom_id res chain seq x y z
N MET A 1 22.96 8.73 -26.30
CA MET A 1 21.48 8.59 -26.16
C MET A 1 21.05 7.20 -25.67
N LYS A 2 21.37 6.09 -26.35
CA LYS A 2 20.92 4.74 -25.93
C LYS A 2 21.35 4.35 -24.50
N HIS A 3 22.61 4.58 -24.12
CA HIS A 3 23.08 4.28 -22.76
C HIS A 3 22.36 5.10 -21.69
N LEU A 4 22.04 6.36 -21.98
CA LEU A 4 21.27 7.24 -21.09
C LEU A 4 19.85 6.71 -20.89
N THR A 5 19.18 6.25 -21.95
CA THR A 5 17.85 5.64 -21.84
C THR A 5 17.87 4.38 -20.98
N HIS A 6 18.86 3.50 -21.15
CA HIS A 6 18.96 2.28 -20.35
C HIS A 6 19.24 2.60 -18.88
N LEU A 7 20.11 3.57 -18.61
CA LEU A 7 20.38 4.05 -17.26
C LEU A 7 19.12 4.64 -16.61
N LEU A 8 18.37 5.47 -17.34
CA LEU A 8 17.13 6.05 -16.83
C LEU A 8 16.11 4.96 -16.49
N VAL A 9 15.89 3.99 -17.39
CA VAL A 9 14.97 2.87 -17.15
C VAL A 9 15.42 2.04 -15.95
N PHE A 10 16.73 1.76 -15.83
CA PHE A 10 17.30 1.06 -14.68
C PHE A 10 17.01 1.81 -13.37
N LEU A 11 17.28 3.12 -13.33
CA LEU A 11 17.06 3.94 -12.14
C LEU A 11 15.57 4.05 -11.79
N THR A 12 14.70 4.24 -12.78
CA THR A 12 13.25 4.30 -12.56
C THR A 12 12.72 2.98 -12.01
N LEU A 13 13.11 1.84 -12.61
CA LEU A 13 12.66 0.53 -12.11
C LEU A 13 13.20 0.26 -10.70
N THR A 14 14.46 0.61 -10.41
CA THR A 14 15.02 0.50 -9.06
C THR A 14 14.28 1.41 -8.07
N ALA A 15 13.98 2.66 -8.42
CA ALA A 15 13.26 3.57 -7.55
C ALA A 15 11.82 3.09 -7.25
N LEU A 16 11.14 2.51 -8.24
CA LEU A 16 9.76 2.04 -8.09
C LEU A 16 9.64 0.69 -7.38
N THR A 17 10.65 -0.19 -7.49
CA THR A 17 10.52 -1.59 -7.07
C THR A 17 11.68 -2.13 -6.24
N GLN A 18 12.65 -1.29 -5.89
CA GLN A 18 13.95 -1.60 -5.28
C GLN A 18 14.88 -2.48 -6.14
N LEU A 19 14.35 -3.46 -6.88
CA LEU A 19 15.13 -4.44 -7.63
C LEU A 19 14.93 -4.42 -9.15
N GLY A 20 13.94 -3.68 -9.67
CA GLY A 20 13.56 -3.78 -11.07
C GLY A 20 14.69 -3.45 -12.05
N GLY A 21 15.59 -2.51 -11.69
CA GLY A 21 16.78 -2.24 -12.48
C GLY A 21 17.76 -3.42 -12.50
N ILE A 22 17.99 -4.06 -11.36
CA ILE A 22 18.85 -5.26 -11.25
C ILE A 22 18.28 -6.41 -12.09
N ILE A 23 16.97 -6.64 -11.99
CA ILE A 23 16.27 -7.66 -12.79
C ILE A 23 16.42 -7.36 -14.29
N LEU A 24 16.23 -6.10 -14.70
CA LEU A 24 16.46 -5.67 -16.07
C LEU A 24 17.89 -5.97 -16.51
N TRP A 25 18.89 -5.58 -15.72
CA TRP A 25 20.30 -5.79 -16.03
C TRP A 25 20.65 -7.29 -16.20
N LEU A 26 20.18 -8.14 -15.26
CA LEU A 26 20.39 -9.59 -15.32
C LEU A 26 19.64 -10.26 -16.48
N SER A 27 18.53 -9.67 -16.95
CA SER A 27 17.79 -10.19 -18.10
C SER A 27 18.49 -9.93 -19.45
N LEU A 28 19.37 -8.92 -19.53
CA LEU A 28 19.96 -8.46 -20.80
C LEU A 28 20.63 -9.56 -21.64
N PRO A 29 21.40 -10.51 -21.07
CA PRO A 29 21.99 -11.61 -21.85
C PRO A 29 20.91 -12.44 -22.57
N VAL A 30 19.84 -12.82 -21.88
CA VAL A 30 18.72 -13.59 -22.43
C VAL A 30 18.00 -12.78 -23.52
N LEU A 31 17.72 -11.50 -23.26
CA LEU A 31 17.04 -10.64 -24.23
C LEU A 31 17.85 -10.42 -25.51
N ARG A 32 19.20 -10.46 -25.43
CA ARG A 32 20.09 -10.34 -26.60
C ARG A 32 20.05 -11.57 -27.51
N LEU A 33 19.68 -12.75 -27.01
CA LEU A 33 19.49 -13.97 -27.81
C LEU A 33 18.28 -13.85 -28.74
N ILE A 34 17.28 -13.03 -28.37
CA ILE A 34 16.10 -12.80 -29.19
C ILE A 34 16.46 -11.91 -30.40
N ARG A 35 16.46 -12.53 -31.58
CA ARG A 35 16.69 -11.88 -32.88
C ARG A 35 15.48 -12.12 -33.79
N ARG A 36 14.89 -11.04 -34.31
CA ARG A 36 13.79 -11.08 -35.28
C ARG A 36 14.08 -10.08 -36.41
N PRO A 37 13.63 -10.37 -37.65
CA PRO A 37 13.85 -9.48 -38.79
C PRO A 37 13.10 -8.15 -38.63
N SER A 38 11.85 -8.20 -38.12
CA SER A 38 11.08 -7.00 -37.81
C SER A 38 11.50 -6.41 -36.47
N ARG A 39 11.82 -5.10 -36.46
CA ARG A 39 12.13 -4.34 -35.24
C ARG A 39 10.98 -4.37 -34.23
N TRP A 40 9.74 -4.30 -34.70
CA TRP A 40 8.54 -4.35 -33.84
C TRP A 40 8.39 -5.72 -33.17
N GLN A 41 8.53 -6.81 -33.93
CA GLN A 41 8.50 -8.16 -33.38
C GLN A 41 9.65 -8.39 -32.38
N GLN A 42 10.85 -7.87 -32.69
CA GLN A 42 12.01 -7.99 -31.81
C GLN A 42 11.77 -7.26 -30.47
N THR A 43 11.33 -6.01 -30.52
CA THR A 43 11.04 -5.22 -29.32
C THR A 43 9.89 -5.82 -28.52
N GLY A 44 8.81 -6.24 -29.17
CA GLY A 44 7.67 -6.89 -28.52
C GLY A 44 8.06 -8.17 -27.79
N LEU A 45 8.79 -9.08 -28.45
CA LEU A 45 9.24 -10.33 -27.82
C LEU A 45 10.26 -10.10 -26.69
N ARG A 46 11.16 -9.12 -26.82
CA ARG A 46 12.06 -8.75 -25.72
C ARG A 46 11.31 -8.18 -24.53
N GLY A 47 10.31 -7.33 -24.78
CA GLY A 47 9.42 -6.82 -23.75
C GLY A 47 8.69 -7.95 -23.03
N ALA A 48 8.07 -8.86 -23.78
CA ALA A 48 7.37 -10.02 -23.22
C ALA A 48 8.29 -10.92 -22.40
N ALA A 49 9.50 -11.21 -22.91
CA ALA A 49 10.49 -12.02 -22.20
C ALA A 49 10.96 -11.33 -20.91
N PHE A 50 11.18 -10.01 -20.93
CA PHE A 50 11.51 -9.25 -19.72
C PHE A 50 10.37 -9.29 -18.69
N LEU A 51 9.13 -9.07 -19.12
CA LEU A 51 7.96 -9.14 -18.23
C LEU A 51 7.79 -10.52 -17.60
N LEU A 52 8.07 -11.59 -18.36
CA LEU A 52 8.07 -12.95 -17.83
C LEU A 52 9.18 -13.16 -16.79
N ILE A 53 10.42 -12.77 -17.10
CA ILE A 53 11.55 -12.84 -16.16
C ILE A 53 11.25 -12.03 -14.89
N TYR A 54 10.67 -10.83 -15.06
CA TYR A 54 10.27 -9.97 -13.96
C TYR A 54 9.18 -10.60 -13.10
N ALA A 55 8.13 -11.15 -13.70
CA ALA A 55 7.06 -11.84 -12.97
C ALA A 55 7.60 -13.05 -12.19
N LEU A 56 8.43 -13.88 -12.81
CA LEU A 56 9.10 -15.00 -12.12
C LEU A 56 10.00 -14.52 -10.97
N SER A 57 10.71 -13.39 -11.16
CA SER A 57 11.50 -12.78 -10.10
C SER A 57 10.63 -12.34 -8.93
N VAL A 58 9.57 -11.58 -9.19
CA VAL A 58 8.66 -11.02 -8.18
C VAL A 58 7.91 -12.11 -7.41
N PHE A 59 7.41 -13.14 -8.10
CA PHE A 59 6.51 -14.12 -7.49
C PHE A 59 7.21 -15.40 -7.02
N SER A 60 8.47 -15.65 -7.40
CA SER A 60 9.19 -16.86 -6.99
C SER A 60 10.50 -16.54 -6.26
N PHE A 61 11.41 -15.80 -6.88
CA PHE A 61 12.76 -15.63 -6.32
C PHE A 61 12.83 -14.60 -5.19
N VAL A 62 12.24 -13.42 -5.39
CA VAL A 62 12.29 -12.31 -4.43
C VAL A 62 11.65 -12.67 -3.08
N PRO A 63 10.47 -13.29 -2.99
CA PRO A 63 9.87 -13.71 -1.72
C PRO A 63 10.77 -14.62 -0.89
N THR A 64 11.47 -15.58 -1.52
CA THR A 64 12.36 -16.51 -0.84
C THR A 64 13.62 -15.82 -0.34
N LEU A 65 14.25 -14.98 -1.18
CA LEU A 65 15.47 -14.27 -0.79
C LEU A 65 15.21 -13.20 0.27
N ALA A 66 14.05 -12.53 0.23
CA ALA A 66 13.70 -11.49 1.19
C ALA A 66 13.66 -12.01 2.64
N GLN A 67 13.35 -13.30 2.83
CA GLN A 67 13.32 -13.92 4.17
C GLN A 67 14.67 -13.86 4.87
N TRP A 68 15.77 -13.98 4.13
CA TRP A 68 17.13 -13.88 4.67
C TRP A 68 17.44 -12.47 5.21
N ASN A 69 16.74 -11.45 4.69
CA ASN A 69 16.83 -10.07 5.17
C ASN A 69 15.72 -9.72 6.18
N GLY A 70 15.03 -10.72 6.74
CA GLY A 70 13.96 -10.51 7.72
C GLY A 70 12.70 -9.90 7.13
N ARG A 71 12.41 -10.17 5.85
CA ARG A 71 11.23 -9.68 5.14
C ARG A 71 10.41 -10.82 4.57
N VAL A 72 9.09 -10.67 4.66
CA VAL A 72 8.10 -11.57 4.08
C VAL A 72 7.02 -10.76 3.37
N PRO A 73 6.49 -11.24 2.23
CA PRO A 73 5.43 -10.54 1.53
C PRO A 73 4.09 -10.71 2.24
N LEU A 74 3.28 -9.65 2.27
CA LEU A 74 1.85 -9.76 2.53
C LEU A 74 1.16 -10.46 1.34
N PRO A 75 0.08 -11.22 1.57
CA PRO A 75 -0.66 -11.91 0.50
C PRO A 75 -1.23 -10.92 -0.52
N CYS A 76 -1.10 -11.22 -1.82
CA CYS A 76 -1.69 -10.36 -2.85
C CYS A 76 -3.21 -10.52 -2.93
N PHE A 77 -3.71 -11.72 -2.68
CA PHE A 77 -5.12 -12.10 -2.70
C PHE A 77 -5.50 -12.77 -1.38
N ALA A 78 -6.73 -12.53 -0.93
CA ALA A 78 -7.21 -13.12 0.30
C ALA A 78 -7.52 -14.60 0.13
N SER A 79 -7.42 -15.33 1.23
CA SER A 79 -7.82 -16.72 1.34
C SER A 79 -8.43 -16.99 2.71
N ASP A 80 -8.98 -18.19 2.91
CA ASP A 80 -9.52 -18.58 4.22
C ASP A 80 -8.44 -18.54 5.31
N ALA A 81 -7.21 -18.93 5.02
CA ALA A 81 -6.11 -18.86 5.98
C ALA A 81 -5.57 -17.43 6.21
N ALA A 82 -5.69 -16.57 5.21
CA ALA A 82 -5.17 -15.21 5.19
C ALA A 82 -6.23 -14.22 4.62
N PRO A 83 -7.19 -13.74 5.44
CA PRO A 83 -8.23 -12.77 5.03
C PRO A 83 -7.71 -11.34 4.85
N LEU A 84 -6.56 -11.21 4.21
CA LEU A 84 -5.86 -9.96 3.94
C LEU A 84 -5.47 -9.98 2.47
N GLN A 85 -5.63 -8.85 1.78
CA GLN A 85 -5.19 -8.73 0.39
C GLN A 85 -4.71 -7.32 0.08
N ALA A 86 -4.03 -7.16 -1.05
CA ALA A 86 -3.72 -5.83 -1.56
C ALA A 86 -5.01 -5.14 -2.04
N ALA A 87 -5.11 -3.83 -1.82
CA ALA A 87 -6.16 -3.04 -2.49
C ALA A 87 -5.95 -3.01 -4.02
N ASN A 88 -4.70 -3.10 -4.45
CA ASN A 88 -4.29 -3.16 -5.85
C ASN A 88 -3.12 -4.15 -6.02
N VAL A 89 -3.19 -5.05 -7.01
CA VAL A 89 -2.11 -6.03 -7.28
C VAL A 89 -0.78 -5.34 -7.64
N GLY A 90 -0.84 -4.08 -8.09
CA GLY A 90 0.32 -3.20 -8.28
C GLY A 90 1.23 -3.11 -7.06
N TYR A 91 0.71 -3.17 -5.82
CA TYR A 91 1.55 -3.19 -4.62
C TYR A 91 2.45 -4.44 -4.57
N CYS A 92 1.97 -5.59 -5.05
CA CYS A 92 2.77 -6.80 -5.20
C CYS A 92 3.72 -6.74 -6.39
N LEU A 93 3.24 -6.27 -7.55
CA LEU A 93 4.06 -6.18 -8.76
C LEU A 93 5.23 -5.21 -8.60
N LEU A 94 5.05 -4.15 -7.80
CA LEU A 94 6.09 -3.18 -7.46
C LEU A 94 6.87 -3.58 -6.20
N MET A 95 6.63 -4.76 -5.62
CA MET A 95 7.32 -5.26 -4.43
C MET A 95 7.22 -4.32 -3.22
N ARG A 96 6.09 -3.61 -3.08
CA ARG A 96 5.79 -2.67 -1.97
C ARG A 96 5.01 -3.33 -0.84
N ASN A 97 4.83 -4.65 -0.89
CA ASN A 97 4.04 -5.46 0.04
C ASN A 97 4.87 -6.23 1.08
N TYR A 98 6.13 -5.87 1.33
CA TYR A 98 6.99 -6.60 2.26
C TYR A 98 6.94 -6.02 3.68
N VAL A 99 6.96 -6.91 4.67
CA VAL A 99 6.97 -6.55 6.10
C VAL A 99 7.89 -7.50 6.87
N THR A 100 8.15 -7.21 8.14
CA THR A 100 8.78 -8.19 9.05
C THR A 100 7.84 -9.38 9.30
N PRO A 101 8.36 -10.60 9.59
CA PRO A 101 7.55 -11.76 9.97
C PRO A 101 6.60 -11.49 11.14
N ALA A 102 7.06 -10.71 12.13
CA ALA A 102 6.25 -10.31 13.27
C ALA A 102 5.07 -9.41 12.83
N THR A 103 5.32 -8.42 11.98
CA THR A 103 4.26 -7.55 11.45
C THR A 103 3.26 -8.33 10.59
N GLN A 104 3.73 -9.26 9.75
CA GLN A 104 2.85 -10.13 8.96
C GLN A 104 1.91 -10.95 9.85
N THR A 105 2.46 -11.64 10.85
CA THR A 105 1.69 -12.49 11.77
C THR A 105 0.63 -11.68 12.51
N ARG A 106 0.99 -10.49 12.99
CA ARG A 106 0.10 -9.59 13.73
C ARG A 106 -1.00 -9.03 12.85
N LEU A 107 -0.66 -8.55 11.65
CA LEU A 107 -1.66 -8.04 10.71
C LEU A 107 -2.62 -9.13 10.22
N LEU A 108 -2.13 -10.36 9.98
CA LEU A 108 -3.00 -11.50 9.67
C LEU A 108 -3.92 -11.85 10.84
N THR A 109 -3.47 -11.67 12.07
CA THR A 109 -4.30 -11.87 13.26
C THR A 109 -5.42 -10.84 13.34
N VAL A 110 -5.10 -9.56 13.13
CA VAL A 110 -6.08 -8.47 13.00
C VAL A 110 -7.09 -8.78 11.90
N ALA A 111 -6.63 -9.20 10.71
CA ALA A 111 -7.50 -9.54 9.60
C ALA A 111 -8.45 -10.72 9.90
N ARG A 112 -7.97 -11.76 10.59
CA ARG A 112 -8.81 -12.90 11.01
C ARG A 112 -9.82 -12.48 12.07
N GLN A 113 -9.44 -11.63 13.02
CA GLN A 113 -10.37 -11.09 14.02
C GLN A 113 -11.43 -10.21 13.36
N PHE A 114 -11.03 -9.38 12.41
CA PHE A 114 -11.96 -8.55 11.63
C PHE A 114 -12.99 -9.41 10.90
N ARG A 115 -12.55 -10.45 10.17
CA ARG A 115 -13.46 -11.35 9.44
C ARG A 115 -14.44 -12.09 10.35
N LYS A 116 -14.10 -12.35 11.61
CA LYS A 116 -15.07 -12.94 12.57
C LYS A 116 -16.25 -12.01 12.86
N VAL A 117 -16.03 -10.70 12.80
CA VAL A 117 -17.07 -9.68 13.02
C VAL A 117 -17.78 -9.34 11.70
N HIS A 118 -17.03 -9.31 10.59
CA HIS A 118 -17.51 -8.95 9.25
C HIS A 118 -17.13 -10.05 8.23
N PRO A 119 -17.87 -11.17 8.17
CA PRO A 119 -17.48 -12.37 7.42
C PRO A 119 -17.33 -12.14 5.91
N ASP A 120 -18.17 -11.28 5.34
CA ASP A 120 -18.17 -10.98 3.89
C ASP A 120 -17.21 -9.85 3.51
N SER A 121 -16.43 -9.34 4.46
CA SER A 121 -15.49 -8.25 4.24
C SER A 121 -14.04 -8.68 4.42
N THR A 122 -13.18 -8.15 3.55
CA THR A 122 -11.75 -8.44 3.55
C THR A 122 -10.96 -7.18 3.85
N VAL A 123 -10.01 -7.25 4.78
CA VAL A 123 -9.08 -6.16 5.08
C VAL A 123 -8.13 -5.96 3.89
N ARG A 124 -7.93 -4.72 3.47
CA ARG A 124 -7.06 -4.37 2.34
C ARG A 124 -5.91 -3.50 2.78
N TYR A 125 -4.70 -3.89 2.42
CA TYR A 125 -3.50 -3.06 2.60
C TYR A 125 -3.13 -2.31 1.33
N LEU A 126 -2.41 -1.20 1.53
CA LEU A 126 -1.87 -0.31 0.52
C LEU A 126 -0.33 -0.48 0.49
N ASP A 127 0.43 0.56 0.82
CA ASP A 127 1.88 0.46 0.91
C ASP A 127 2.36 -0.16 2.24
N ALA A 128 3.38 -1.03 2.14
CA ALA A 128 4.05 -1.63 3.29
C ALA A 128 5.56 -1.30 3.30
N ASN A 129 6.42 -2.06 2.62
CA ASN A 129 7.85 -1.77 2.46
C ASN A 129 8.43 -2.59 1.30
N PHE A 130 9.67 -2.30 0.94
CA PHE A 130 10.46 -3.06 -0.03
C PHE A 130 11.17 -4.29 0.57
N PRO A 131 11.60 -5.26 -0.25
CA PRO A 131 12.01 -6.59 0.23
C PRO A 131 13.39 -6.71 0.92
N PHE A 132 14.38 -5.83 0.69
CA PHE A 132 15.77 -6.11 1.12
C PHE A 132 16.45 -5.05 1.98
N LEU A 133 16.25 -3.76 1.69
CA LEU A 133 17.01 -2.68 2.32
C LEU A 133 16.13 -1.81 3.22
N ASN A 134 16.51 -1.73 4.50
CA ASN A 134 16.00 -0.68 5.37
C ASN A 134 16.45 0.70 4.86
N GLY A 135 15.62 1.72 5.04
CA GLY A 135 15.96 3.09 4.62
C GLY A 135 15.79 3.37 3.13
N PHE A 136 15.50 2.37 2.29
CA PHE A 136 15.23 2.62 0.88
C PHE A 136 13.96 3.49 0.74
N PRO A 137 14.03 4.62 0.02
CA PRO A 137 12.94 5.58 -0.01
C PRO A 137 11.72 5.02 -0.74
N LEU A 138 10.62 4.84 0.00
CA LEU A 138 9.32 4.51 -0.54
C LEU A 138 8.55 5.82 -0.75
N LEU A 139 8.61 6.42 -1.94
CA LEU A 139 7.89 7.67 -2.20
C LEU A 139 6.37 7.43 -2.33
N PRO A 140 5.51 8.29 -1.75
CA PRO A 140 5.81 9.38 -0.80
C PRO A 140 5.90 8.93 0.67
N HIS A 141 5.63 7.66 0.97
CA HIS A 141 5.58 7.04 2.30
C HIS A 141 6.95 6.86 2.97
N LEU A 142 7.67 7.96 3.24
CA LEU A 142 9.06 7.95 3.72
C LEU A 142 9.29 7.18 5.03
N SER A 143 8.27 7.04 5.88
CA SER A 143 8.37 6.29 7.14
C SER A 143 8.43 4.78 6.92
N HIS A 144 7.97 4.29 5.77
CA HIS A 144 7.88 2.87 5.42
C HIS A 144 9.24 2.31 5.00
N ASN A 145 10.17 2.31 5.93
CA ASN A 145 11.59 2.06 5.68
C ASN A 145 12.14 0.86 6.46
N ASP A 146 11.30 0.15 7.22
CA ASP A 146 11.72 -0.90 8.16
C ASP A 146 10.76 -2.11 8.22
N GLY A 147 9.75 -2.14 7.33
CA GLY A 147 8.77 -3.24 7.23
C GLY A 147 7.92 -3.45 8.47
N ARG A 148 7.83 -2.43 9.34
CA ARG A 148 6.96 -2.44 10.53
C ARG A 148 5.71 -1.58 10.36
N LYS A 149 5.47 -1.07 9.15
CA LYS A 149 4.42 -0.11 8.84
C LYS A 149 3.63 -0.59 7.65
N VAL A 150 2.32 -0.46 7.74
CA VAL A 150 1.39 -0.85 6.68
C VAL A 150 0.26 0.17 6.65
N ASP A 151 0.01 0.70 5.47
CA ASP A 151 -1.18 1.49 5.20
C ASP A 151 -2.34 0.56 4.85
N LEU A 152 -3.53 0.87 5.35
CA LEU A 152 -4.73 0.06 5.22
C LEU A 152 -5.87 0.93 4.69
N ALA A 153 -6.61 0.41 3.71
CA ALA A 153 -7.74 1.10 3.14
C ALA A 153 -8.90 1.17 4.16
N PHE A 154 -9.65 2.27 4.13
CA PHE A 154 -10.96 2.30 4.77
C PHE A 154 -11.96 1.38 4.07
N PHE A 155 -13.04 1.07 4.78
CA PHE A 155 -14.21 0.45 4.19
C PHE A 155 -15.17 1.54 3.72
N TYR A 156 -15.82 1.29 2.59
CA TYR A 156 -16.78 2.20 1.98
C TYR A 156 -18.09 1.48 1.70
N GLN A 157 -19.14 2.26 1.56
CA GLN A 157 -20.47 1.81 1.17
C GLN A 157 -21.07 2.80 0.17
N ARG A 158 -22.12 2.38 -0.55
CA ARG A 158 -22.90 3.30 -1.38
C ARG A 158 -23.70 4.25 -0.51
N LYS A 159 -23.72 5.53 -0.89
CA LYS A 159 -24.39 6.57 -0.09
C LYS A 159 -25.92 6.48 -0.11
N ASP A 160 -26.49 5.95 -1.19
CA ASP A 160 -27.93 5.84 -1.41
C ASP A 160 -28.54 4.56 -0.80
N THR A 161 -27.83 3.43 -0.92
CA THR A 161 -28.33 2.12 -0.47
C THR A 161 -27.69 1.64 0.83
N HIS A 162 -26.60 2.28 1.28
CA HIS A 162 -25.72 1.80 2.34
C HIS A 162 -25.14 0.40 2.07
N GLU A 163 -25.14 -0.04 0.80
CA GLU A 163 -24.58 -1.34 0.41
C GLU A 163 -23.05 -1.34 0.62
N PRO A 164 -22.50 -2.29 1.39
CA PRO A 164 -21.07 -2.47 1.58
C PRO A 164 -20.31 -2.65 0.26
N LEU A 165 -19.24 -1.87 0.06
CA LEU A 165 -18.31 -2.14 -1.03
C LEU A 165 -17.32 -3.24 -0.65
N ASN A 166 -17.03 -4.08 -1.64
CA ASN A 166 -15.95 -5.06 -1.63
C ASN A 166 -14.65 -4.53 -2.24
N THR A 167 -14.53 -3.22 -2.49
CA THR A 167 -13.33 -2.56 -3.01
C THR A 167 -13.22 -1.14 -2.43
N SER A 168 -12.07 -0.49 -2.60
CA SER A 168 -11.98 0.95 -2.36
C SER A 168 -12.52 1.70 -3.59
N PRO A 169 -13.24 2.82 -3.42
CA PRO A 169 -13.65 3.69 -4.54
C PRO A 169 -12.46 4.14 -5.40
N SER A 170 -11.31 4.37 -4.78
CA SER A 170 -10.07 4.67 -5.49
C SER A 170 -9.35 3.38 -5.87
N TRP A 171 -8.92 3.30 -7.13
CA TRP A 171 -8.18 2.14 -7.66
C TRP A 171 -6.85 1.86 -6.94
N LEU A 172 -6.22 2.88 -6.35
CA LEU A 172 -5.01 2.73 -5.53
C LEU A 172 -5.35 2.59 -4.05
N GLY A 173 -6.58 2.89 -3.64
CA GLY A 173 -6.98 2.97 -2.24
C GLY A 173 -6.59 4.26 -1.53
N TYR A 174 -5.92 5.19 -2.22
CA TYR A 174 -5.61 6.56 -1.74
C TYR A 174 -6.48 7.61 -2.44
N TRP A 175 -6.51 8.82 -1.88
CA TRP A 175 -7.11 10.05 -2.42
C TRP A 175 -8.64 10.09 -2.48
N CYS A 176 -9.33 9.11 -1.91
CA CYS A 176 -10.75 9.23 -1.57
C CYS A 176 -10.83 9.81 -0.16
N TYR A 177 -10.82 11.14 -0.04
CA TYR A 177 -10.71 11.80 1.25
C TYR A 177 -12.05 11.88 1.98
N GLU A 178 -12.04 11.38 3.20
CA GLU A 178 -13.08 11.58 4.18
C GLU A 178 -12.93 12.96 4.83
N GLN A 179 -13.44 13.99 4.15
CA GLN A 179 -13.30 15.38 4.56
C GLN A 179 -13.98 15.66 5.92
N PRO A 180 -13.49 16.65 6.69
CA PRO A 180 -14.21 17.15 7.86
C PRO A 180 -15.58 17.70 7.46
N GLN A 181 -16.58 17.52 8.33
CA GLN A 181 -17.94 18.02 8.05
C GLN A 181 -18.02 19.54 8.21
N HIS A 182 -17.16 20.08 9.08
CA HIS A 182 -17.04 21.51 9.31
C HIS A 182 -15.58 21.99 9.25
N PRO A 183 -15.29 23.19 8.69
CA PRO A 183 -13.92 23.71 8.61
C PRO A 183 -13.20 23.80 9.96
N LYS A 184 -13.94 23.93 11.07
CA LYS A 184 -13.38 23.98 12.43
C LYS A 184 -12.75 22.65 12.87
N GLU A 185 -13.14 21.54 12.25
CA GLU A 185 -12.59 20.20 12.52
C GLU A 185 -11.28 19.96 11.74
N ALA A 186 -10.98 20.77 10.73
CA ALA A 186 -9.79 20.65 9.91
C ALA A 186 -8.53 21.12 10.67
N ALA A 187 -7.82 20.19 11.30
CA ALA A 187 -6.62 20.46 12.12
C ALA A 187 -5.48 21.20 11.37
N CYS A 188 -5.47 21.11 10.04
CA CYS A 188 -4.47 21.71 9.16
C CYS A 188 -4.99 22.83 8.27
N LEU A 189 -6.17 23.38 8.56
CA LEU A 189 -6.70 24.51 7.78
C LEU A 189 -5.66 25.65 7.74
N GLY A 190 -5.36 26.13 6.53
CA GLY A 190 -4.38 27.20 6.30
C GLY A 190 -2.90 26.79 6.44
N LYS A 191 -2.58 25.50 6.61
CA LYS A 191 -1.19 25.00 6.70
C LYS A 191 -0.80 24.27 5.42
N SER A 192 0.31 24.68 4.80
CA SER A 192 0.86 24.04 3.60
C SER A 192 1.99 23.06 3.94
N SER A 193 2.05 21.93 3.24
CA SER A 193 3.21 21.02 3.23
C SER A 193 3.35 20.35 1.86
N TYR A 194 4.58 20.22 1.36
CA TYR A 194 4.87 19.49 0.12
C TYR A 194 4.49 18.00 0.17
N LEU A 195 4.30 17.45 1.38
CA LEU A 195 3.91 16.06 1.60
C LEU A 195 2.40 15.89 1.85
N ARG A 196 1.67 16.99 2.11
CA ARG A 196 0.24 16.96 2.39
C ARG A 196 -0.52 17.37 1.14
N TRP A 197 -0.59 16.45 0.18
CA TRP A 197 -1.28 16.69 -1.07
C TRP A 197 -2.77 16.85 -0.84
N ASP A 198 -3.34 17.76 -1.61
CA ASP A 198 -4.77 18.00 -1.62
C ASP A 198 -5.30 17.89 -3.06
N PHE A 199 -5.94 16.76 -3.33
CA PHE A 199 -6.58 16.46 -4.59
C PHE A 199 -8.10 16.65 -4.49
N ASP A 200 -8.55 17.80 -3.99
CA ASP A 200 -9.96 18.17 -3.92
C ASP A 200 -10.70 18.02 -5.26
N TRP A 201 -10.02 18.32 -6.38
CA TRP A 201 -10.54 18.14 -7.74
C TRP A 201 -10.83 16.67 -8.11
N LEU A 202 -10.33 15.70 -7.33
CA LEU A 202 -10.59 14.27 -7.51
C LEU A 202 -11.86 13.81 -6.78
N GLN A 203 -12.31 14.53 -5.75
CA GLN A 203 -13.31 14.04 -4.80
C GLN A 203 -14.70 13.87 -5.40
N SER A 204 -15.06 14.67 -6.41
CA SER A 204 -16.33 14.52 -7.13
C SER A 204 -16.48 13.15 -7.80
N ARG A 205 -15.37 12.46 -8.12
CA ARG A 205 -15.40 11.09 -8.67
C ARG A 205 -15.85 10.05 -7.65
N TYR A 206 -15.77 10.36 -6.36
CA TYR A 206 -16.12 9.45 -5.26
C TYR A 206 -17.44 9.82 -4.57
N ALA A 207 -18.16 10.82 -5.07
CA ALA A 207 -19.34 11.39 -4.40
C ALA A 207 -20.52 10.41 -4.19
N ALA A 208 -20.55 9.29 -4.92
CA ALA A 208 -21.54 8.23 -4.75
C ALA A 208 -21.25 7.30 -3.56
N TYR A 209 -20.10 7.46 -2.92
CA TYR A 209 -19.63 6.60 -1.84
C TYR A 209 -19.39 7.40 -0.57
N GLU A 210 -19.47 6.70 0.56
CA GLU A 210 -19.11 7.21 1.88
C GLU A 210 -18.37 6.13 2.65
N MET A 211 -17.51 6.52 3.58
CA MET A 211 -16.87 5.57 4.49
C MET A 211 -17.93 4.80 5.30
N ASP A 212 -17.81 3.48 5.29
CA ASP A 212 -18.54 2.62 6.20
C ASP A 212 -17.94 2.75 7.60
N ALA A 213 -18.63 3.54 8.43
CA ALA A 213 -18.17 3.86 9.77
C ALA A 213 -18.08 2.62 10.68
N VAL A 214 -18.97 1.64 10.51
CA VAL A 214 -19.02 0.45 11.36
C VAL A 214 -17.82 -0.44 11.10
N ARG A 215 -17.59 -0.84 9.84
CA ARG A 215 -16.43 -1.67 9.45
C ARG A 215 -15.12 -0.95 9.70
N THR A 216 -15.03 0.33 9.35
CA THR A 216 -13.78 1.09 9.56
C THR A 216 -13.46 1.25 11.05
N ARG A 217 -14.47 1.49 11.90
CA ARG A 217 -14.30 1.53 13.36
C ARG A 217 -13.82 0.19 13.91
N THR A 218 -14.40 -0.93 13.47
CA THR A 218 -13.95 -2.27 13.90
C THR A 218 -12.48 -2.49 13.56
N LEU A 219 -12.05 -2.18 12.34
CA LEU A 219 -10.64 -2.31 11.95
C LEU A 219 -9.74 -1.44 12.83
N LEU A 220 -10.10 -0.18 13.04
CA LEU A 220 -9.36 0.75 13.89
C LEU A 220 -9.22 0.28 15.33
N GLN A 221 -10.28 -0.28 15.92
CA GLN A 221 -10.24 -0.82 17.28
C GLN A 221 -9.29 -2.03 17.39
N LEU A 222 -9.33 -2.94 16.41
CA LEU A 222 -8.42 -4.09 16.37
C LEU A 222 -6.95 -3.64 16.19
N LEU A 223 -6.70 -2.65 15.33
CA LEU A 223 -5.38 -2.07 15.17
C LEU A 223 -4.93 -1.35 16.44
N ALA A 224 -5.79 -0.59 17.09
CA ALA A 224 -5.45 0.10 18.34
C ALA A 224 -5.16 -0.87 19.49
N ALA A 225 -5.75 -2.07 19.50
CA ALA A 225 -5.46 -3.09 20.50
C ALA A 225 -4.07 -3.76 20.33
N ASP A 226 -3.50 -3.71 19.13
CA ASP A 226 -2.29 -4.47 18.78
C ASP A 226 -1.12 -3.57 18.33
N ALA A 227 -1.35 -2.62 17.43
CA ALA A 227 -0.30 -1.76 16.88
C ALA A 227 0.31 -0.82 17.93
N GLN A 228 1.59 -0.50 17.78
CA GLN A 228 2.27 0.48 18.62
C GLN A 228 1.77 1.91 18.35
N LYS A 229 1.36 2.18 17.10
CA LYS A 229 0.87 3.48 16.66
C LYS A 229 -0.08 3.30 15.48
N VAL A 230 -1.18 4.03 15.51
CA VAL A 230 -2.13 4.16 14.41
C VAL A 230 -2.25 5.65 14.09
N LEU A 231 -2.11 6.05 12.82
CA LEU A 231 -2.31 7.44 12.41
C LEU A 231 -3.68 7.61 11.78
N LEU A 232 -4.40 8.63 12.24
CA LEU A 232 -5.73 8.99 11.77
C LEU A 232 -5.96 10.49 11.99
N GLU A 233 -6.63 11.15 11.05
CA GLU A 233 -7.00 12.56 11.20
C GLU A 233 -7.93 12.80 12.42
N PRO A 234 -7.81 13.95 13.12
CA PRO A 234 -8.55 14.19 14.36
C PRO A 234 -10.07 14.17 14.19
N HIS A 235 -10.59 14.71 13.08
CA HIS A 235 -12.03 14.69 12.81
C HIS A 235 -12.56 13.27 12.61
N LEU A 236 -11.75 12.35 12.08
CA LEU A 236 -12.11 10.95 11.95
C LEU A 236 -12.08 10.21 13.28
N GLN A 237 -11.12 10.51 14.16
CA GLN A 237 -11.10 9.96 15.52
C GLN A 237 -12.39 10.34 16.27
N ALA A 238 -12.81 11.61 16.16
CA ALA A 238 -14.06 12.10 16.74
C ALA A 238 -15.29 11.43 16.11
N ARG A 239 -15.39 11.45 14.78
CA ARG A 239 -16.52 10.89 14.01
C ARG A 239 -16.72 9.40 14.23
N LEU A 240 -15.63 8.63 14.36
CA LEU A 240 -15.67 7.18 14.54
C LEU A 240 -15.71 6.77 16.03
N GLY A 241 -15.54 7.70 16.96
CA GLY A 241 -15.49 7.39 18.40
C GLY A 241 -14.42 6.36 18.74
N VAL A 242 -13.23 6.49 18.13
CA VAL A 242 -12.06 5.65 18.41
C VAL A 242 -11.07 6.49 19.21
N GLN A 243 -10.97 6.19 20.50
CA GLN A 243 -10.04 6.85 21.41
C GLN A 243 -9.11 5.80 22.02
N ALA A 244 -7.82 5.89 21.68
CA ALA A 244 -6.78 5.07 22.29
C ALA A 244 -5.46 5.85 22.28
N ALA A 245 -4.61 5.67 23.29
CA ALA A 245 -3.38 6.45 23.46
C ALA A 245 -2.37 6.30 22.29
N ASN A 246 -2.49 5.22 21.52
CA ASN A 246 -1.68 4.92 20.35
C ASN A 246 -2.31 5.38 19.02
N VAL A 247 -3.58 5.82 19.01
CA VAL A 247 -4.21 6.46 17.85
C VAL A 247 -3.84 7.95 17.89
N LYS A 248 -3.08 8.41 16.91
CA LYS A 248 -2.42 9.72 16.94
C LYS A 248 -2.63 10.47 15.64
N PHE A 249 -2.65 11.78 15.76
CA PHE A 249 -2.54 12.66 14.62
C PHE A 249 -1.07 12.77 14.18
N GLN A 250 -0.82 12.62 12.88
CA GLN A 250 0.52 12.66 12.28
C GLN A 250 1.12 14.07 12.17
N GLY A 251 0.30 15.11 12.35
CA GLY A 251 0.71 16.50 12.20
C GLY A 251 0.61 17.02 10.76
N CYS A 252 0.58 18.34 10.61
CA CYS A 252 0.31 19.00 9.32
C CYS A 252 1.49 19.04 8.33
N ARG A 253 2.64 18.46 8.71
CA ARG A 253 3.82 18.35 7.84
C ARG A 253 3.94 17.00 7.14
N ALA A 254 3.05 16.05 7.45
CA ALA A 254 2.98 14.74 6.80
C ALA A 254 1.75 14.63 5.89
N ALA A 255 1.71 13.58 5.08
CA ALA A 255 0.53 13.22 4.29
C ALA A 255 -0.73 13.12 5.17
N ARG A 256 -1.88 13.45 4.58
CA ARG A 256 -3.18 13.28 5.23
C ARG A 256 -3.52 11.79 5.37
N HIS A 257 -4.19 11.44 6.47
CA HIS A 257 -4.63 10.06 6.78
C HIS A 257 -6.14 10.05 6.97
N ASP A 258 -6.84 10.64 5.99
CA ASP A 258 -8.28 10.65 5.85
C ASP A 258 -8.77 9.94 4.58
N ASP A 259 -7.89 9.27 3.86
CA ASP A 259 -8.21 8.31 2.80
C ASP A 259 -7.80 6.87 3.18
N HIS A 260 -6.93 6.72 4.18
CA HIS A 260 -6.39 5.46 4.67
C HIS A 260 -6.00 5.56 6.16
N VAL A 261 -5.66 4.41 6.75
CA VAL A 261 -5.05 4.29 8.07
C VAL A 261 -3.61 3.83 7.94
N HIS A 262 -2.71 4.46 8.68
CA HIS A 262 -1.33 3.99 8.82
C HIS A 262 -1.18 3.27 10.16
N ALA A 263 -0.71 2.02 10.14
CA ALA A 263 -0.44 1.23 11.35
C ALA A 263 1.04 0.88 11.44
N GLN A 264 1.61 1.05 12.63
CA GLN A 264 2.99 0.73 12.95
C GLN A 264 3.05 -0.25 14.13
N TRP A 265 3.84 -1.30 13.97
CA TRP A 265 4.14 -2.27 15.03
C TRP A 265 5.53 -2.04 15.63
N SER A 266 5.69 -2.41 16.90
CA SER A 266 6.99 -2.46 17.54
C SER A 266 7.84 -3.58 16.94
N SER A 267 9.16 -3.45 17.01
CA SER A 267 10.02 -4.62 16.83
C SER A 267 9.68 -5.66 17.89
N ALA A 268 9.80 -6.95 17.55
CA ALA A 268 9.90 -7.98 18.58
C ALA A 268 11.10 -7.63 19.47
N LYS A 269 10.91 -7.71 20.79
CA LYS A 269 12.03 -7.70 21.74
C LYS A 269 12.79 -9.01 21.63
#